data_AF-A0A2P2E0A8-F1
#
_entry.id   AF-A0A2P2E0A8-F1
#
_cell.length_a   1.000
_cell.length_b   1.000
_cell.length_c   1.000
_cell.angle_alpha   90.00
_cell.angle_beta   90.00
_cell.angle_gamma   90.00
#
_symmetry.space_group_name_H-M   'P 1'
#
loop_
_entity.id
_entity.type
_entity.pdbx_description
1 polymer ?
#
loop_
_entity_poly.entity_id
_entity_poly.type
_entity_poly.pdbx_seq_one_letter_code
_entity_poly.pdbx_strand_id
1 'polypeptide(L)'
;MKKMIWFFAFLSVAFHCSGRVPSPKSEPYHLDTLIFLDEVLLEIWDGGETRENAMSRLRYTCRNQDTDDGFICYSLGLVEYKRGNFLESYTAFQKALEKNPNDTLYKNMLRLSAEKSNNLEDLKAKGEEATVLATYSSLIEACQTETKREFLFPRFLELAKLGHLTKDMLRRGVVSSCFSLLNEEEKSQISAFAKHNPIRYADRLADDRTKADPWSKVWDTRAYHKGEEADENPSNSKPLTEHWKKVKSAAKTGDVEQARIHLKSFTYEIQQAKKKGGLEANLALALERAAKLLIEQDPSFARISVLAKEL
;
A
#
# COMPACT_ATOMS: atom_id res chain seq x y z
N MET A 1 -13.73 56.40 -48.88
CA MET A 1 -14.52 56.13 -47.66
C MET A 1 -14.05 54.83 -47.04
N LYS A 2 -13.73 54.89 -45.74
CA LYS A 2 -13.41 53.82 -44.78
C LYS A 2 -13.89 52.40 -45.17
N LYS A 3 -13.00 51.40 -45.08
CA LYS A 3 -12.98 50.46 -43.93
C LYS A 3 -11.79 49.50 -44.02
N MET A 4 -10.93 49.67 -43.02
CA MET A 4 -9.91 48.77 -42.53
C MET A 4 -10.59 47.49 -42.01
N ILE A 5 -10.21 46.31 -42.50
CA ILE A 5 -10.58 45.03 -41.88
C ILE A 5 -9.29 44.21 -41.78
N TRP A 6 -8.83 44.10 -40.52
CA TRP A 6 -7.74 43.27 -40.07
C TRP A 6 -8.03 41.79 -40.34
N PHE A 7 -7.10 41.09 -40.99
CA PHE A 7 -7.03 39.62 -40.94
C PHE A 7 -6.15 39.24 -39.75
N PHE A 8 -6.77 38.82 -38.65
CA PHE A 8 -6.10 38.17 -37.53
C PHE A 8 -5.59 36.80 -37.97
N ALA A 9 -4.27 36.62 -38.00
CA ALA A 9 -3.64 35.32 -38.08
C ALA A 9 -3.78 34.61 -36.72
N PHE A 10 -4.69 33.64 -36.63
CA PHE A 10 -4.74 32.70 -35.51
C PHE A 10 -3.62 31.66 -35.70
N LEU A 11 -2.43 31.96 -35.16
CA LEU A 11 -1.41 30.96 -34.91
C LEU A 11 -1.85 30.13 -33.70
N SER A 12 -2.56 29.03 -33.92
CA SER A 12 -2.81 28.03 -32.89
C SER A 12 -1.51 27.25 -32.65
N VAL A 13 -0.63 27.81 -31.81
CA VAL A 13 0.44 27.05 -31.19
C VAL A 13 -0.20 26.13 -30.16
N ALA A 14 -0.63 24.95 -30.62
CA ALA A 14 -0.91 23.84 -29.72
C ALA A 14 0.44 23.41 -29.14
N PHE A 15 0.82 23.97 -27.99
CA PHE A 15 1.79 23.35 -27.11
C PHE A 15 1.23 21.99 -26.69
N HIS A 16 1.56 20.97 -27.47
CA HIS A 16 1.53 19.59 -26.99
C HIS A 16 2.63 19.48 -25.95
N CYS A 17 2.28 19.76 -24.69
CA CYS A 17 3.01 19.21 -23.56
C CYS A 17 2.84 17.69 -23.62
N SER A 18 3.68 17.03 -24.42
CA SER A 18 3.92 15.60 -24.33
C SER A 18 4.72 15.32 -23.05
N GLY A 19 4.08 15.51 -21.90
CA GLY A 19 4.47 14.77 -20.71
C GLY A 19 4.16 13.32 -21.01
N ARG A 20 5.19 12.51 -21.30
CA ARG A 20 5.04 11.05 -21.34
C ARG A 20 4.53 10.63 -19.98
N VAL A 21 3.26 10.28 -19.90
CA VAL A 21 2.75 9.47 -18.79
C VAL A 21 3.42 8.09 -18.97
N PRO A 22 4.26 7.62 -18.04
CA PRO A 22 4.86 6.30 -18.16
C PRO A 22 3.73 5.29 -18.22
N SER A 23 3.74 4.46 -19.27
CA SER A 23 2.76 3.39 -19.39
C SER A 23 2.87 2.46 -18.16
N PRO A 24 1.79 1.81 -17.70
CA PRO A 24 1.84 0.86 -16.58
C PRO A 24 2.68 -0.40 -16.87
N LYS A 25 3.32 -0.47 -18.04
CA LYS A 25 4.17 -1.55 -18.54
C LYS A 25 5.55 -1.06 -19.00
N SER A 26 5.99 0.15 -18.62
CA SER A 26 7.43 0.45 -18.75
C SER A 26 8.13 -0.48 -17.78
N GLU A 27 9.04 -1.33 -18.28
CA GLU A 27 9.89 -2.15 -17.43
C GLU A 27 10.46 -1.25 -16.34
N PRO A 28 10.28 -1.59 -15.04
CA PRO A 28 10.60 -0.68 -13.94
C PRO A 28 12.09 -0.35 -13.88
N TYR A 29 12.93 -1.14 -14.54
CA TYR A 29 14.36 -0.95 -14.68
C TYR A 29 14.78 -1.35 -16.09
N HIS A 30 15.63 -0.54 -16.74
CA HIS A 30 16.25 -0.95 -18.00
C HIS A 30 17.23 -2.11 -17.76
N LEU A 31 17.19 -3.15 -18.60
CA LEU A 31 18.08 -4.31 -18.48
C LEU A 31 19.55 -3.90 -18.40
N ASP A 32 19.97 -2.93 -19.20
CA ASP A 32 21.34 -2.40 -19.19
C ASP A 32 21.73 -1.78 -17.84
N THR A 33 20.78 -1.10 -17.17
CA THR A 33 20.98 -0.56 -15.82
C THR A 33 21.19 -1.68 -14.80
N LEU A 34 20.43 -2.77 -14.89
CA LEU A 34 20.57 -3.91 -14.00
C LEU A 34 21.89 -4.64 -14.20
N ILE A 35 22.29 -4.87 -15.46
CA ILE A 35 23.57 -5.50 -15.81
C ILE A 35 24.73 -4.66 -15.28
N PHE A 36 24.71 -3.34 -15.53
CA PHE A 36 25.73 -2.42 -15.02
C PHE A 36 25.84 -2.47 -13.50
N LEU A 37 24.70 -2.45 -12.79
CA LEU A 37 24.70 -2.48 -11.33
C LEU A 37 25.22 -3.80 -10.79
N ASP A 38 24.86 -4.93 -11.40
CA ASP A 38 25.35 -6.25 -10.99
C ASP A 38 26.88 -6.32 -11.07
N GLU A 39 27.45 -5.95 -12.22
CA GLU A 39 28.91 -5.90 -12.42
C GLU A 39 29.61 -5.00 -11.38
N VAL A 40 29.13 -3.76 -11.24
CA VAL A 40 29.78 -2.76 -10.38
C VAL A 40 29.63 -3.10 -8.90
N LEU A 41 28.48 -3.62 -8.46
CA LEU A 41 28.27 -3.98 -7.06
C LEU A 41 29.11 -5.21 -6.68
N LEU A 42 29.24 -6.19 -7.57
CA LEU A 42 30.14 -7.33 -7.36
C LEU A 42 31.60 -6.87 -7.18
N GLU A 43 32.09 -5.97 -8.04
CA GLU A 43 33.44 -5.39 -7.91
C GLU A 43 33.61 -4.61 -6.58
N ILE A 44 32.58 -3.90 -6.12
CA ILE A 44 32.61 -3.17 -4.84
C ILE A 44 32.76 -4.14 -3.65
N TRP A 45 32.05 -5.27 -3.69
CA TRP A 45 32.05 -6.25 -2.61
C TRP A 45 33.27 -7.17 -2.60
N ASP A 46 33.84 -7.51 -3.75
CA ASP A 46 35.03 -8.35 -3.88
C ASP A 46 36.27 -7.70 -3.19
N GLY A 47 36.36 -6.36 -3.24
CA GLY A 47 37.31 -5.56 -2.47
C GLY A 47 38.70 -5.43 -3.08
N GLY A 48 39.50 -4.50 -2.52
CA GLY A 48 40.83 -4.15 -3.04
C GLY A 48 40.83 -2.89 -3.91
N GLU A 49 41.80 -2.80 -4.84
CA GLU A 49 41.97 -1.67 -5.77
C GLU A 49 40.78 -1.51 -6.73
N THR A 50 40.12 -2.62 -7.07
CA THR A 50 38.91 -2.67 -7.90
C THR A 50 37.75 -1.90 -7.29
N ARG A 51 37.65 -1.84 -5.95
CA ARG A 51 36.54 -1.17 -5.25
C ARG A 51 36.45 0.31 -5.58
N GLU A 52 37.56 1.06 -5.51
CA GLU A 52 37.50 2.51 -5.74
C GLU A 52 37.29 2.84 -7.23
N ASN A 53 37.77 2.00 -8.13
CA ASN A 53 37.46 2.12 -9.56
C ASN A 53 35.96 1.87 -9.82
N ALA A 54 35.39 0.82 -9.23
CA ALA A 54 33.97 0.51 -9.31
C ALA A 54 33.09 1.63 -8.71
N MET A 55 33.48 2.16 -7.55
CA MET A 55 32.81 3.32 -6.93
C MET A 55 32.88 4.57 -7.82
N SER A 56 34.01 4.81 -8.47
CA SER A 56 34.18 5.94 -9.39
C SER A 56 33.30 5.78 -10.63
N ARG A 57 33.21 4.57 -11.19
CA ARG A 57 32.24 4.23 -12.25
C ARG A 57 30.82 4.50 -11.78
N LEU A 58 30.41 4.01 -10.61
CA LEU A 58 29.06 4.22 -10.07
C LEU A 58 28.72 5.70 -9.89
N ARG A 59 29.64 6.49 -9.33
CA ARG A 59 29.50 7.95 -9.16
C ARG A 59 29.38 8.67 -10.49
N TYR A 60 30.23 8.31 -11.46
CA TYR A 60 30.18 8.88 -12.80
C TYR A 60 28.85 8.57 -13.48
N THR A 61 28.39 7.33 -13.42
CA THR A 61 27.15 6.89 -14.06
C THR A 61 25.93 7.55 -13.42
N CYS A 62 25.82 7.61 -12.09
CA CYS A 62 24.74 8.36 -11.43
C CYS A 62 24.73 9.84 -11.83
N ARG A 63 25.90 10.46 -12.08
CA ARG A 63 25.98 11.88 -12.45
C ARG A 63 25.59 12.13 -13.90
N ASN A 64 25.95 11.23 -14.81
CA ASN A 64 25.95 11.52 -16.25
C ASN A 64 24.95 10.69 -17.06
N GLN A 65 24.51 9.54 -16.55
CA GLN A 65 23.52 8.73 -17.25
C GLN A 65 22.12 9.23 -16.92
N ASP A 66 21.34 9.52 -17.95
CA ASP A 66 19.94 9.91 -17.83
C ASP A 66 19.08 8.63 -17.82
N THR A 67 19.03 7.95 -16.67
CA THR A 67 17.99 6.93 -16.44
C THR A 67 16.77 7.61 -15.85
N ASP A 68 15.59 7.27 -16.36
CA ASP A 68 14.31 7.86 -15.91
C ASP A 68 13.93 7.43 -14.48
N ASP A 69 14.57 6.39 -13.94
CA ASP A 69 14.16 5.74 -12.68
C ASP A 69 14.95 6.19 -11.44
N GLY A 70 16.10 6.84 -11.58
CA GLY A 70 16.98 7.23 -10.46
C GLY A 70 17.64 6.07 -9.72
N PHE A 71 17.51 4.82 -10.21
CA PHE A 71 17.89 3.61 -9.48
C PHE A 71 19.41 3.48 -9.27
N ILE A 72 20.20 3.98 -10.22
CA ILE A 72 21.68 4.03 -10.11
C ILE A 72 22.09 4.95 -8.96
N CYS A 73 21.50 6.13 -8.86
CA CYS A 73 21.79 7.07 -7.77
C CYS A 73 21.27 6.57 -6.43
N TYR A 74 20.13 5.88 -6.41
CA TYR A 74 19.66 5.19 -5.21
C TYR A 74 20.66 4.13 -4.72
N SER A 75 21.17 3.30 -5.64
CA SER A 75 22.18 2.28 -5.34
C SER A 75 23.48 2.89 -4.81
N LEU A 76 23.96 3.98 -5.45
CA LEU A 76 25.10 4.76 -4.94
C LEU A 76 24.83 5.25 -3.50
N GLY A 77 23.65 5.82 -3.26
CA GLY A 77 23.25 6.33 -1.95
C GLY A 77 23.28 5.25 -0.86
N LEU A 78 22.85 4.02 -1.19
CA LEU A 78 22.91 2.88 -0.28
C LEU A 78 24.34 2.45 0.04
N VAL A 79 25.19 2.36 -0.99
CA VAL A 79 26.60 1.98 -0.81
C VAL A 79 27.31 3.00 0.07
N GLU A 80 27.17 4.29 -0.21
CA GLU A 80 27.78 5.35 0.60
C GLU A 80 27.21 5.39 2.03
N TYR A 81 25.91 5.16 2.21
CA TYR A 81 25.30 5.06 3.55
C TYR A 81 25.92 3.92 4.36
N LYS A 82 26.12 2.75 3.75
CA LYS A 82 26.73 1.59 4.40
C LYS A 82 28.20 1.81 4.75
N ARG A 83 28.91 2.63 3.97
CA ARG A 83 30.29 3.04 4.24
C ARG A 83 30.40 4.11 5.34
N GLY A 84 29.29 4.70 5.78
CA GLY A 84 29.28 5.81 6.73
C GLY A 84 29.46 7.20 6.08
N ASN A 85 29.51 7.26 4.75
CA ASN A 85 29.63 8.47 3.96
C ASN A 85 28.24 9.10 3.79
N PHE A 86 27.66 9.59 4.89
CA PHE A 86 26.26 10.02 4.94
C PHE A 86 25.98 11.27 4.10
N LEU A 87 26.97 12.16 3.92
CA LEU A 87 26.82 13.35 3.09
C LEU A 87 26.70 12.96 1.60
N GLU A 88 27.59 12.10 1.13
CA GLU A 88 27.57 11.57 -0.24
C GLU A 88 26.28 10.79 -0.48
N SER A 89 25.88 9.97 0.50
CA SER A 89 24.60 9.26 0.49
C SER A 89 23.40 10.19 0.33
N TYR A 90 23.36 11.29 1.10
CA TYR A 90 22.32 12.30 1.00
C TYR A 90 22.26 12.93 -0.40
N THR A 91 23.40 13.30 -0.98
CA THR A 91 23.45 13.86 -2.34
C THR A 91 22.98 12.86 -3.41
N ALA A 92 23.29 11.58 -3.25
CA ALA A 92 22.90 10.54 -4.18
C ALA A 92 21.39 10.26 -4.11
N PHE A 93 20.80 10.17 -2.91
CA PHE A 93 19.35 10.01 -2.75
C PHE A 93 18.57 11.24 -3.23
N GLN A 94 19.15 12.45 -3.10
CA GLN A 94 18.53 13.64 -3.67
C GLN A 94 18.40 13.52 -5.18
N LYS A 95 19.48 13.12 -5.87
CA LYS A 95 19.43 12.89 -7.33
C LYS A 95 18.46 11.78 -7.72
N ALA A 96 18.38 10.71 -6.94
CA ALA A 96 17.41 9.65 -7.18
C ALA A 96 15.96 10.20 -7.09
N LEU A 97 15.69 11.05 -6.10
CA LEU A 97 14.39 11.70 -5.92
C LEU A 97 14.08 12.74 -7.01
N GLU A 98 15.08 13.43 -7.55
CA GLU A 98 14.90 14.33 -8.70
C GLU A 98 14.39 13.57 -9.94
N LYS A 99 14.79 12.31 -10.12
CA LYS A 99 14.31 11.43 -11.21
C LYS A 99 12.93 10.86 -10.93
N ASN A 100 12.69 10.38 -9.70
CA ASN A 100 11.39 9.85 -9.29
C ASN A 100 10.89 10.53 -8.00
N PRO A 101 10.21 11.69 -8.11
CA PRO A 101 9.82 12.50 -6.96
C PRO A 101 8.80 11.86 -6.03
N ASN A 102 8.12 10.80 -6.47
CA ASN A 102 7.06 10.14 -5.71
C ASN A 102 7.52 8.84 -5.04
N ASP A 103 8.78 8.45 -5.23
CA ASP A 103 9.28 7.20 -4.66
C ASP A 103 9.43 7.32 -3.13
N THR A 104 8.62 6.56 -2.41
CA THR A 104 8.61 6.57 -0.94
C THR A 104 9.89 6.00 -0.32
N LEU A 105 10.56 5.09 -1.02
CA LEU A 105 11.81 4.50 -0.57
C LEU A 105 12.93 5.54 -0.66
N TYR A 106 12.98 6.30 -1.74
CA TYR A 106 13.98 7.36 -1.93
C TYR A 106 13.80 8.47 -0.91
N LYS A 107 12.55 8.90 -0.66
CA LYS A 107 12.23 9.88 0.40
C LYS A 107 12.69 9.43 1.77
N ASN A 108 12.42 8.18 2.14
CA ASN A 108 12.81 7.66 3.45
C ASN A 108 14.34 7.56 3.58
N MET A 109 15.03 7.11 2.54
CA MET A 109 16.49 7.02 2.58
C MET A 109 17.16 8.40 2.57
N LEU A 110 16.66 9.37 1.80
CA LEU A 110 17.10 10.76 1.86
C LEU A 110 16.98 11.33 3.27
N ARG A 111 15.83 11.10 3.92
CA ARG A 111 15.57 11.50 5.31
C ARG A 111 16.56 10.89 6.28
N LEU A 112 16.81 9.57 6.21
CA LEU A 112 17.77 8.88 7.07
C LEU A 112 19.21 9.37 6.85
N SER A 113 19.62 9.62 5.60
CA SER A 113 20.93 10.18 5.31
C SER A 113 21.06 11.61 5.85
N ALA A 114 20.00 12.43 5.74
CA ALA A 114 19.97 13.79 6.29
C ALA A 114 20.13 13.81 7.82
N GLU A 115 19.47 12.89 8.54
CA GLU A 115 19.64 12.71 9.98
C GLU A 115 21.10 12.40 10.33
N LYS A 116 21.72 11.46 9.62
CA LYS A 116 23.08 11.02 9.91
C LYS A 116 24.16 12.01 9.49
N SER A 117 23.87 12.86 8.50
CA SER A 117 24.80 13.87 7.98
C SER A 117 24.54 15.29 8.52
N ASN A 118 23.61 15.47 9.47
CA ASN A 118 23.17 16.78 9.97
C ASN A 118 22.65 17.75 8.87
N ASN A 119 22.06 17.23 7.79
CA ASN A 119 21.51 18.03 6.68
C ASN A 119 19.98 18.22 6.77
N LEU A 120 19.39 18.14 7.96
CA LEU A 120 17.95 18.31 8.13
C LEU A 120 17.46 19.71 7.72
N GLU A 121 18.26 20.76 7.94
CA GLU A 121 17.92 22.13 7.52
C GLU A 121 17.93 22.29 5.99
N ASP A 122 18.92 21.69 5.31
CA ASP A 122 18.95 21.66 3.84
C ASP A 122 17.75 20.89 3.28
N LEU A 123 17.38 19.76 3.91
CA LEU A 123 16.19 19.00 3.53
C LEU A 123 14.92 19.85 3.70
N LYS A 124 14.78 20.54 4.83
CA LYS A 124 13.62 21.40 5.12
C LYS A 124 13.42 22.50 4.07
N ALA A 125 14.52 23.07 3.55
CA ALA A 125 14.47 24.11 2.52
C ALA A 125 13.92 23.64 1.15
N LYS A 126 13.80 22.33 0.92
CA LYS A 126 13.41 21.76 -0.39
C LYS A 126 11.90 21.70 -0.66
N GLY A 127 11.08 22.17 0.28
CA GLY A 127 9.63 22.32 0.09
C GLY A 127 8.82 21.70 1.23
N GLU A 128 7.49 21.68 1.04
CA GLU A 128 6.55 21.25 2.08
C GLU A 128 6.74 19.79 2.49
N GLU A 129 6.85 18.88 1.51
CA GLU A 129 7.03 17.45 1.82
C GLU A 129 8.38 17.18 2.50
N ALA A 130 9.44 17.85 2.07
CA ALA A 130 10.75 17.72 2.68
C ALA A 130 10.79 18.34 4.10
N THR A 131 10.02 19.41 4.33
CA THR A 131 9.76 19.96 5.67
C THR A 131 9.11 18.93 6.57
N VAL A 132 8.08 18.23 6.10
CA VAL A 132 7.43 17.15 6.86
C VAL A 132 8.43 16.06 7.24
N LEU A 133 9.26 15.62 6.29
CA LEU A 133 10.28 14.59 6.56
C LEU A 133 11.31 15.05 7.59
N ALA A 134 11.82 16.28 7.46
CA ALA A 134 12.78 16.86 8.38
C ALA A 134 12.18 17.07 9.79
N THR A 135 10.97 17.62 9.88
CA THR A 135 10.26 17.82 11.15
C THR A 135 9.94 16.49 11.82
N TYR A 136 9.55 15.46 11.05
CA TYR A 136 9.31 14.11 11.58
C TYR A 136 10.58 13.47 12.15
N SER A 137 11.69 13.55 11.41
CA SER A 137 13.01 13.10 11.87
C SER A 137 13.44 13.79 13.16
N SER A 138 13.36 15.11 13.17
CA SER A 138 13.77 15.90 14.31
C SER A 138 12.86 15.62 15.52
N LEU A 139 11.56 15.38 15.32
CA LEU A 139 10.67 14.93 16.39
C LEU A 139 11.11 13.58 16.98
N ILE A 140 11.44 12.59 16.14
CA ILE A 140 11.90 11.28 16.62
C ILE A 140 13.20 11.43 17.41
N GLU A 141 14.15 12.21 16.90
CA GLU A 141 15.42 12.47 17.59
C GLU A 141 15.17 13.13 18.95
N ALA A 142 14.36 14.20 18.98
CA ALA A 142 13.98 14.85 20.22
C ALA A 142 13.30 13.88 21.20
N CYS A 143 12.44 12.97 20.72
CA CYS A 143 11.83 11.95 21.57
C CYS A 143 12.84 10.96 22.17
N GLN A 144 14.02 10.80 21.59
CA GLN A 144 15.09 9.92 22.09
C GLN A 144 16.09 10.64 23.00
N THR A 145 16.41 11.90 22.70
CA THR A 145 17.48 12.66 23.36
C THR A 145 16.96 13.69 24.36
N GLU A 146 15.83 14.33 24.06
CA GLU A 146 15.31 15.49 24.78
C GLU A 146 14.00 15.17 25.50
N THR A 147 14.02 15.27 26.83
CA THR A 147 12.81 15.09 27.66
C THR A 147 12.01 16.38 27.86
N LYS A 148 12.45 17.50 27.26
CA LYS A 148 11.85 18.82 27.48
C LYS A 148 10.66 19.05 26.53
N ARG A 149 9.47 19.18 27.13
CA ARG A 149 8.19 19.42 26.45
C ARG A 149 8.19 20.60 25.47
N GLU A 150 8.91 21.66 25.81
CA GLU A 150 8.98 22.92 25.03
C GLU A 150 9.44 22.69 23.57
N PHE A 151 10.27 21.69 23.32
CA PHE A 151 10.76 21.36 21.99
C PHE A 151 9.84 20.37 21.24
N LEU A 152 9.09 19.54 21.98
CA LEU A 152 8.22 18.51 21.42
C LEU A 152 6.92 19.11 20.88
N PHE A 153 6.27 19.97 21.67
CA PHE A 153 4.93 20.47 21.36
C PHE A 153 4.83 21.19 19.99
N PRO A 154 5.73 22.13 19.63
CA PRO A 154 5.66 22.82 18.34
C PRO A 154 5.72 21.85 17.14
N ARG A 155 6.55 20.81 17.24
CA ARG A 155 6.77 19.82 16.17
C ARG A 155 5.60 18.88 16.01
N PHE A 156 5.02 18.41 17.13
CA PHE A 156 3.77 17.66 17.07
C PHE A 156 2.64 18.50 16.44
N LEU A 157 2.51 19.76 16.85
CA LEU A 157 1.46 20.63 16.33
C LEU A 157 1.63 20.91 14.83
N GLU A 158 2.86 21.15 14.37
CA GLU A 158 3.19 21.34 12.96
C GLU A 158 2.80 20.11 12.13
N LEU A 159 3.24 18.91 12.52
CA LEU A 159 2.93 17.67 11.80
C LEU A 159 1.44 17.34 11.84
N ALA A 160 0.74 17.66 12.92
CA ALA A 160 -0.70 17.46 13.03
C ALA A 160 -1.46 18.40 12.09
N LYS A 161 -1.09 19.69 12.05
CA LYS A 161 -1.69 20.68 11.13
C LYS A 161 -1.49 20.32 9.66
N LEU A 162 -0.31 19.82 9.31
CA LEU A 162 -0.02 19.30 7.97
C LEU A 162 -0.74 17.97 7.69
N GLY A 163 -1.35 17.35 8.70
CA GLY A 163 -2.18 16.15 8.56
C GLY A 163 -1.37 14.86 8.41
N HIS A 164 -0.11 14.85 8.87
CA HIS A 164 0.79 13.69 8.85
C HIS A 164 0.84 12.91 10.18
N LEU A 165 0.09 13.36 11.19
CA LEU A 165 -0.13 12.60 12.42
C LEU A 165 -1.51 11.97 12.44
N THR A 166 -1.53 10.67 12.73
CA THR A 166 -2.78 9.95 13.00
C THR A 166 -2.96 9.70 14.49
N LYS A 167 -4.21 9.55 14.92
CA LYS A 167 -4.53 9.19 16.31
C LYS A 167 -3.90 7.86 16.74
N ASP A 168 -3.71 6.92 15.81
CA ASP A 168 -3.02 5.66 16.08
C ASP A 168 -1.52 5.86 16.31
N MET A 169 -0.86 6.73 15.54
CA MET A 169 0.56 7.07 15.74
C MET A 169 0.80 7.68 17.13
N LEU A 170 -0.11 8.53 17.60
CA LEU A 170 -0.03 9.14 18.93
C LEU A 170 -0.23 8.12 20.06
N ARG A 171 -1.05 7.07 19.84
CA ARG A 171 -1.37 6.07 20.87
C ARG A 171 -0.41 4.88 20.91
N ARG A 172 0.06 4.43 19.75
CA ARG A 172 0.80 3.14 19.59
C ARG A 172 2.03 3.26 18.69
N GLY A 173 2.33 4.44 18.14
CA GLY A 173 3.45 4.64 17.24
C GLY A 173 4.77 4.93 17.96
N VAL A 174 5.81 5.17 17.16
CA VAL A 174 7.17 5.51 17.64
C VAL A 174 7.19 6.74 18.56
N VAL A 175 6.27 7.67 18.35
CA VAL A 175 6.16 8.93 19.10
C VAL A 175 5.20 8.85 20.30
N SER A 176 4.61 7.67 20.58
CA SER A 176 3.58 7.53 21.62
C SER A 176 4.11 7.77 23.03
N SER A 177 5.32 7.29 23.33
CA SER A 177 5.98 7.50 24.61
C SER A 177 6.25 8.98 24.88
N CYS A 178 6.82 9.71 23.91
CA CYS A 178 7.08 11.14 24.07
C CYS A 178 5.80 11.99 24.02
N PHE A 179 4.78 11.57 23.26
CA PHE A 179 3.48 12.24 23.28
C PHE A 179 2.81 12.18 24.66
N SER A 180 3.05 11.10 25.43
CA SER A 180 2.53 10.97 26.79
C SER A 180 3.07 12.03 27.76
N LEU A 181 4.26 12.59 27.47
CA LEU A 181 4.91 13.62 28.28
C LEU A 181 4.20 14.99 28.18
N LEU A 182 3.45 15.23 27.11
CA LEU A 182 2.71 16.49 26.93
C LEU A 182 1.58 16.63 27.95
N ASN A 183 1.18 17.86 28.24
CA ASN A 183 0.03 18.12 29.11
C ASN A 183 -1.31 17.88 28.35
N GLU A 184 -2.42 17.81 29.08
CA GLU A 184 -3.72 17.51 28.47
C GLU A 184 -4.23 18.59 27.50
N GLU A 185 -3.83 19.86 27.71
CA GLU A 185 -4.18 20.97 26.82
C GLU A 185 -3.46 20.83 25.46
N GLU A 186 -2.15 20.58 25.49
CA GLU A 186 -1.29 20.33 24.32
C GLU A 186 -1.79 19.10 23.55
N LYS A 187 -2.08 18.00 24.26
CA LYS A 187 -2.65 16.79 23.66
C LYS A 187 -3.97 17.05 22.97
N SER A 188 -4.85 17.86 23.58
CA SER A 188 -6.14 18.25 23.00
C SER A 188 -5.95 19.05 21.72
N GLN A 189 -5.04 20.04 21.73
CA GLN A 189 -4.72 20.85 20.54
C GLN A 189 -4.17 20.01 19.39
N ILE A 190 -3.25 19.08 19.66
CA ILE A 190 -2.69 18.17 18.63
C ILE A 190 -3.77 17.21 18.13
N SER A 191 -4.58 16.64 19.04
CA SER A 191 -5.62 15.67 18.70
C SER A 191 -6.76 16.26 17.86
N ALA A 192 -6.97 17.57 17.93
CA ALA A 192 -7.93 18.29 17.09
C ALA A 192 -7.56 18.24 15.58
N PHE A 193 -6.27 18.21 15.26
CA PHE A 193 -5.77 18.10 13.88
C PHE A 193 -5.39 16.68 13.47
N ALA A 194 -5.16 15.77 14.43
CA ALA A 194 -4.78 14.40 14.16
C ALA A 194 -5.89 13.62 13.43
N LYS A 195 -5.58 13.12 12.23
CA LYS A 195 -6.52 12.36 11.41
C LYS A 195 -6.76 10.96 11.98
N HIS A 196 -7.91 10.37 11.69
CA HIS A 196 -8.06 8.92 11.85
C HIS A 196 -7.25 8.23 10.76
N ASN A 197 -6.62 7.10 11.09
CA ASN A 197 -5.93 6.31 10.07
C ASN A 197 -6.98 5.71 9.11
N PRO A 198 -7.00 6.08 7.82
CA PRO A 198 -7.99 5.55 6.89
C PRO A 198 -7.72 4.08 6.55
N ILE A 199 -6.49 3.59 6.76
CA ILE A 199 -6.06 2.26 6.32
C ILE A 199 -5.83 1.37 7.54
N ARG A 200 -6.69 0.37 7.69
CA ARG A 200 -6.46 -0.75 8.60
C ARG A 200 -5.75 -1.85 7.82
N TYR A 201 -4.45 -2.04 8.08
CA TYR A 201 -3.64 -3.05 7.38
C TYR A 201 -4.18 -4.47 7.55
N ALA A 202 -4.82 -4.77 8.69
CA ALA A 202 -5.52 -6.04 8.89
C ALA A 202 -6.65 -6.24 7.86
N ASP A 203 -7.46 -5.21 7.63
CA ASP A 203 -8.55 -5.24 6.66
C ASP A 203 -7.99 -5.37 5.24
N ARG A 204 -6.92 -4.63 4.91
CA ARG A 204 -6.25 -4.73 3.60
C ARG A 204 -5.64 -6.11 3.36
N LEU A 205 -5.00 -6.70 4.37
CA LEU A 205 -4.46 -8.06 4.28
C LEU A 205 -5.56 -9.08 4.05
N ALA A 206 -6.70 -8.95 4.75
CA ALA A 206 -7.86 -9.80 4.54
C ALA A 206 -8.43 -9.65 3.12
N ASP A 207 -8.48 -8.42 2.59
CA ASP A 207 -8.91 -8.16 1.21
C ASP A 207 -7.96 -8.77 0.18
N ASP A 208 -6.65 -8.65 0.38
CA ASP A 208 -5.64 -9.22 -0.53
C ASP A 208 -5.67 -10.76 -0.50
N ARG A 209 -5.83 -11.35 0.69
CA ARG A 209 -6.05 -12.80 0.84
C ARG A 209 -7.35 -13.25 0.16
N THR A 210 -8.42 -12.48 0.32
CA THR A 210 -9.71 -12.76 -0.34
C THR A 210 -9.54 -12.72 -1.86
N LYS A 211 -8.83 -11.73 -2.42
CA LYS A 211 -8.57 -11.66 -3.86
C LYS A 211 -7.72 -12.82 -4.39
N ALA A 212 -6.74 -13.26 -3.61
CA ALA A 212 -5.85 -14.36 -3.97
C ALA A 212 -6.53 -15.74 -3.86
N ASP A 213 -7.56 -15.85 -3.02
CA ASP A 213 -8.31 -17.08 -2.78
C ASP A 213 -9.12 -17.51 -4.02
N PRO A 214 -8.87 -18.70 -4.60
CA PRO A 214 -9.64 -19.20 -5.74
C PRO A 214 -11.15 -19.29 -5.47
N TRP A 215 -11.55 -19.60 -4.23
CA TRP A 215 -12.95 -19.73 -3.83
C TRP A 215 -13.69 -18.40 -3.88
N SER A 216 -12.97 -17.29 -3.73
CA SER A 216 -13.55 -15.94 -3.78
C SER A 216 -14.27 -15.65 -5.09
N LYS A 217 -14.06 -16.45 -6.16
CA LYS A 217 -14.76 -16.35 -7.46
C LYS A 217 -16.21 -16.84 -7.41
N VAL A 218 -16.49 -17.85 -6.59
CA VAL A 218 -17.83 -18.47 -6.48
C VAL A 218 -18.48 -18.27 -5.11
N TRP A 219 -17.68 -18.01 -4.07
CA TRP A 219 -18.09 -17.91 -2.68
C TRP A 219 -17.55 -16.64 -2.03
N ASP A 220 -18.25 -16.06 -1.05
CA ASP A 220 -17.72 -14.98 -0.23
C ASP A 220 -16.84 -15.53 0.90
N THR A 221 -15.54 -15.30 0.81
CA THR A 221 -14.53 -15.76 1.78
C THR A 221 -14.01 -14.65 2.70
N ARG A 222 -14.59 -13.43 2.65
CA ARG A 222 -14.11 -12.29 3.44
C ARG A 222 -14.09 -12.56 4.94
N ALA A 223 -15.18 -13.09 5.50
CA ALA A 223 -15.29 -13.38 6.92
C ALA A 223 -14.24 -14.40 7.38
N TYR A 224 -14.01 -15.44 6.57
CA TYR A 224 -12.98 -16.44 6.82
C TYR A 224 -11.58 -15.80 6.92
N HIS A 225 -11.24 -14.91 5.98
CA HIS A 225 -9.94 -14.23 5.99
C HIS A 225 -9.80 -13.15 7.08
N LYS A 226 -10.91 -12.62 7.58
CA LYS A 226 -10.93 -11.70 8.73
C LYS A 226 -10.86 -12.41 10.08
N GLY A 227 -11.07 -13.72 10.13
CA GLY A 227 -11.20 -14.48 11.38
C GLY A 227 -12.48 -14.15 12.15
N GLU A 228 -13.49 -13.62 11.45
CA GLU A 228 -14.80 -13.30 11.98
C GLU A 228 -15.77 -14.42 11.63
N GLU A 229 -16.78 -14.65 12.47
CA GLU A 229 -17.93 -15.46 12.02
C GLU A 229 -18.62 -14.74 10.86
N ALA A 230 -19.17 -15.50 9.91
CA ALA A 230 -19.81 -14.92 8.75
C ALA A 230 -20.96 -14.00 9.19
N ASP A 231 -20.80 -12.68 8.99
CA ASP A 231 -21.83 -11.69 9.28
C ASP A 231 -23.18 -12.13 8.71
N GLU A 232 -24.22 -12.06 9.54
CA GLU A 232 -25.59 -12.39 9.14
C GLU A 232 -26.15 -11.36 8.14
N ASN A 233 -25.56 -10.15 8.06
CA ASN A 233 -25.96 -9.10 7.13
C ASN A 233 -24.78 -8.26 6.56
N PRO A 234 -24.09 -8.73 5.51
CA PRO A 234 -23.28 -7.88 4.67
C PRO A 234 -24.05 -7.51 3.39
N SER A 235 -24.26 -6.21 3.18
CA SER A 235 -24.58 -5.64 1.87
C SER A 235 -23.42 -5.96 0.90
N ASN A 236 -23.70 -6.68 -0.18
CA ASN A 236 -22.77 -7.12 -1.26
C ASN A 236 -22.06 -8.47 -1.07
N SER A 237 -22.78 -9.48 -0.57
CA SER A 237 -22.34 -10.88 -0.59
C SER A 237 -22.75 -11.59 -1.90
N LYS A 238 -22.03 -12.65 -2.28
CA LYS A 238 -22.28 -13.38 -3.53
C LYS A 238 -23.61 -14.15 -3.48
N PRO A 239 -24.36 -14.28 -4.59
CA PRO A 239 -25.65 -14.97 -4.60
C PRO A 239 -25.58 -16.39 -4.02
N LEU A 240 -24.56 -17.16 -4.40
CA LEU A 240 -24.33 -18.52 -3.90
C LEU A 240 -24.22 -18.56 -2.37
N THR A 241 -23.46 -17.63 -1.79
CA THR A 241 -23.24 -17.54 -0.35
C THR A 241 -24.51 -17.08 0.37
N GLU A 242 -25.26 -16.13 -0.18
CA GLU A 242 -26.54 -15.68 0.37
C GLU A 242 -27.57 -16.80 0.43
N HIS A 243 -27.72 -17.59 -0.64
CA HIS A 243 -28.66 -18.71 -0.65
C HIS A 243 -28.28 -19.78 0.37
N TRP A 244 -26.99 -20.09 0.51
CA TRP A 244 -26.54 -21.04 1.52
C TRP A 244 -26.74 -20.54 2.96
N LYS A 245 -26.50 -19.24 3.23
CA LYS A 245 -26.81 -18.65 4.54
C LYS A 245 -28.30 -18.82 4.89
N LYS A 246 -29.19 -18.63 3.91
CA LYS A 246 -30.63 -18.84 4.10
C LYS A 246 -30.99 -20.32 4.33
N VAL A 247 -30.33 -21.26 3.65
CA VAL A 247 -30.45 -22.70 3.96
C VAL A 247 -30.03 -22.99 5.40
N LYS A 248 -28.89 -22.45 5.85
CA LYS A 248 -28.41 -22.61 7.23
C LYS A 248 -29.38 -22.01 8.25
N SER A 249 -29.97 -20.85 7.95
CA SER A 249 -30.98 -20.21 8.81
C SER A 249 -32.25 -21.07 8.92
N ALA A 250 -32.76 -21.58 7.79
CA ALA A 250 -33.91 -22.48 7.78
C ALA A 250 -33.63 -23.82 8.48
N ALA A 251 -32.40 -24.33 8.38
CA ALA A 251 -31.97 -25.51 9.13
C ALA A 251 -32.01 -25.29 10.65
N LYS A 252 -31.55 -24.11 11.13
CA LYS A 252 -31.62 -23.72 12.54
C LYS A 252 -33.07 -23.65 13.05
N THR A 253 -33.97 -23.07 12.27
CA THR A 253 -35.40 -22.98 12.65
C THR A 253 -36.15 -24.30 12.46
N GLY A 254 -35.63 -25.22 11.65
CA GLY A 254 -36.28 -26.49 11.32
C GLY A 254 -37.35 -26.38 10.23
N ASP A 255 -37.36 -25.27 9.48
CA ASP A 255 -38.32 -25.05 8.39
C ASP A 255 -37.85 -25.74 7.11
N VAL A 256 -38.37 -26.94 6.87
CA VAL A 256 -37.98 -27.78 5.72
C VAL A 256 -38.42 -27.16 4.39
N GLU A 257 -39.56 -26.48 4.33
CA GLU A 257 -40.05 -25.89 3.09
C GLU A 257 -39.23 -24.67 2.67
N GLN A 258 -38.91 -23.78 3.62
CA GLN A 258 -38.00 -22.66 3.35
C GLN A 258 -36.59 -23.15 3.00
N ALA A 259 -36.10 -24.17 3.71
CA ALA A 259 -34.81 -24.79 3.38
C ALA A 259 -34.79 -25.32 1.94
N ARG A 260 -35.86 -26.01 1.49
CA ARG A 260 -35.99 -26.51 0.11
C ARG A 260 -35.99 -25.38 -0.92
N ILE A 261 -36.73 -24.30 -0.67
CA ILE A 261 -36.79 -23.13 -1.57
C ILE A 261 -35.40 -22.51 -1.74
N HIS A 262 -34.69 -22.30 -0.63
CA HIS A 262 -33.34 -21.73 -0.65
C HIS A 262 -32.33 -22.70 -1.26
N LEU A 263 -32.48 -24.01 -1.05
CA LEU A 263 -31.63 -25.04 -1.64
C LEU A 263 -31.77 -25.07 -3.16
N LYS A 264 -32.99 -24.94 -3.70
CA LYS A 264 -33.23 -24.81 -5.15
C LYS A 264 -32.58 -23.56 -5.74
N SER A 265 -32.60 -22.46 -5.00
CA SER A 265 -31.95 -21.22 -5.42
C SER A 265 -30.42 -21.38 -5.42
N PHE A 266 -29.88 -22.06 -4.41
CA PHE A 266 -28.46 -22.40 -4.32
C PHE A 266 -28.00 -23.32 -5.47
N THR A 267 -28.75 -24.38 -5.77
CA THR A 267 -28.42 -25.28 -6.89
C THR A 267 -28.53 -24.59 -8.24
N TYR A 268 -29.52 -23.70 -8.43
CA TYR A 268 -29.60 -22.88 -9.63
C TYR A 268 -28.33 -22.05 -9.84
N GLU A 269 -27.85 -21.35 -8.80
CA GLU A 269 -26.62 -20.56 -8.87
C GLU A 269 -25.37 -21.44 -9.11
N ILE A 270 -25.31 -22.65 -8.55
CA ILE A 270 -24.25 -23.64 -8.86
C ILE A 270 -24.26 -23.95 -10.36
N GLN A 271 -25.43 -24.20 -10.95
CA GLN A 271 -25.53 -24.52 -12.38
C GLN A 271 -25.11 -23.33 -13.25
N GLN A 272 -25.42 -22.10 -12.85
CA GLN A 272 -24.93 -20.91 -13.54
C GLN A 272 -23.40 -20.76 -13.44
N ALA A 273 -22.80 -21.05 -12.28
CA ALA A 273 -21.35 -21.07 -12.12
C ALA A 273 -20.68 -22.18 -12.94
N LYS A 274 -21.30 -23.37 -13.06
CA LYS A 274 -20.83 -24.46 -13.91
C LYS A 274 -20.77 -24.08 -15.40
N LYS A 275 -21.74 -23.30 -15.89
CA LYS A 275 -21.77 -22.82 -17.28
C LYS A 275 -20.59 -21.93 -17.66
N LYS A 276 -19.95 -21.27 -16.68
CA LYS A 276 -18.78 -20.41 -16.93
C LYS A 276 -17.52 -21.21 -17.29
N GLY A 277 -17.49 -22.52 -16.99
CA GLY A 277 -16.41 -23.43 -17.35
C GLY A 277 -15.12 -23.24 -16.53
N GLY A 278 -14.13 -24.08 -16.81
CA GLY A 278 -12.80 -24.00 -16.20
C GLY A 278 -12.80 -24.17 -14.68
N LEU A 279 -12.00 -23.34 -14.00
CA LEU A 279 -11.82 -23.40 -12.54
C LEU A 279 -13.12 -23.14 -11.76
N GLU A 280 -13.95 -22.20 -12.22
CA GLU A 280 -15.18 -21.82 -11.51
C GLU A 280 -16.20 -22.96 -11.49
N ALA A 281 -16.28 -23.74 -12.57
CA ALA A 281 -17.13 -24.92 -12.63
C ALA A 281 -16.69 -26.02 -11.65
N ASN A 282 -15.38 -26.25 -11.55
CA ASN A 282 -14.82 -27.23 -10.60
C ASN A 282 -15.06 -26.81 -9.14
N LEU A 283 -14.89 -25.52 -8.83
CA LEU A 283 -15.18 -25.00 -7.50
C LEU A 283 -16.67 -25.08 -7.17
N ALA A 284 -17.56 -24.73 -8.11
CA ALA A 284 -19.00 -24.85 -7.91
C ALA A 284 -19.44 -26.32 -7.67
N LEU A 285 -18.86 -27.28 -8.39
CA LEU A 285 -19.09 -28.71 -8.17
C LEU A 285 -18.60 -29.16 -6.78
N ALA A 286 -17.45 -28.67 -6.34
CA ALA A 286 -16.93 -28.97 -5.01
C ALA A 286 -17.83 -28.39 -3.91
N LEU A 287 -18.40 -27.19 -4.09
CA LEU A 287 -19.39 -26.61 -3.17
C LEU A 287 -20.68 -27.42 -3.09
N GLU A 288 -21.18 -27.92 -4.22
CA GLU A 288 -22.36 -28.80 -4.26
C GLU A 288 -22.12 -30.07 -3.44
N ARG A 289 -20.96 -30.71 -3.61
CA ARG A 289 -20.57 -31.92 -2.86
C ARG A 289 -20.40 -31.63 -1.37
N ALA A 290 -19.76 -30.51 -1.02
CA ALA A 290 -19.60 -30.10 0.36
C ALA A 290 -20.96 -29.82 1.03
N ALA A 291 -21.86 -29.12 0.33
CA ALA A 291 -23.22 -28.86 0.81
C ALA A 291 -23.99 -30.15 1.10
N LYS A 292 -23.88 -31.14 0.20
CA LYS A 292 -24.50 -32.46 0.38
C LYS A 292 -23.97 -33.16 1.63
N LEU A 293 -22.64 -33.24 1.77
CA LEU A 293 -22.02 -33.87 2.94
C LEU A 293 -22.41 -33.18 4.24
N LEU A 294 -22.47 -31.85 4.26
CA LEU A 294 -22.90 -31.09 5.44
C LEU A 294 -24.35 -31.41 5.81
N ILE A 295 -25.27 -31.43 4.85
CA ILE A 295 -26.69 -31.72 5.13
C ILE A 295 -26.87 -33.18 5.61
N GLU A 296 -26.08 -34.12 5.10
CA GLU A 296 -26.17 -35.55 5.48
C GLU A 296 -25.57 -35.83 6.86
N GLN A 297 -24.44 -35.21 7.20
CA GLN A 297 -23.59 -35.65 8.30
C GLN A 297 -23.52 -34.68 9.48
N ASP A 298 -23.78 -33.39 9.27
CA ASP A 298 -23.64 -32.39 10.32
C ASP A 298 -24.93 -32.32 11.19
N PRO A 299 -24.82 -32.48 12.52
CA PRO A 299 -25.97 -32.43 13.43
C PRO A 299 -26.79 -31.13 13.32
N SER A 300 -26.15 -30.01 12.95
CA SER A 300 -26.84 -28.72 12.78
C SER A 300 -27.84 -28.71 11.62
N PHE A 301 -27.74 -29.66 10.70
CA PHE A 301 -28.63 -29.84 9.56
C PHE A 301 -29.56 -31.06 9.68
N ALA A 302 -29.54 -31.78 10.81
CA ALA A 302 -30.30 -33.01 11.00
C ALA A 302 -31.80 -32.89 10.65
N ARG A 303 -32.41 -31.73 10.95
CA ARG A 303 -33.82 -31.42 10.66
C ARG A 303 -34.15 -31.32 9.18
N ILE A 304 -33.15 -31.06 8.33
CA ILE A 304 -33.31 -30.94 6.88
C ILE A 304 -32.49 -31.98 6.10
N SER A 305 -31.93 -32.98 6.79
CA SER A 305 -31.09 -34.05 6.21
C SER A 305 -31.73 -34.77 5.01
N VAL A 306 -33.07 -34.87 5.00
CA VAL A 306 -33.85 -35.46 3.89
C VAL A 306 -33.60 -34.74 2.56
N LEU A 307 -33.29 -33.43 2.60
CA LEU A 307 -33.05 -32.61 1.42
C LEU A 307 -31.69 -32.89 0.75
N ALA A 308 -30.78 -33.66 1.37
CA ALA A 308 -29.52 -34.04 0.74
C ALA A 308 -29.70 -34.83 -0.57
N LYS A 309 -30.84 -35.52 -0.72
CA LYS A 309 -31.18 -36.24 -1.97
C LYS A 309 -31.51 -35.30 -3.12
N GLU A 310 -31.78 -34.03 -2.83
CA GLU A 310 -32.08 -32.99 -3.81
C GLU A 310 -30.79 -32.28 -4.34
N LEU A 311 -29.61 -32.68 -3.85
CA LEU A 311 -28.27 -32.22 -4.25
C LEU A 311 -27.47 -33.27 -5.05
#